data_AF-A0A2G9YJI8-F1
#
_entry.id   AF-A0A2G9YJI8-F1
#
_cell.length_a   1.000
_cell.length_b   1.000
_cell.length_c   1.000
_cell.angle_alpha   90.00
_cell.angle_beta   90.00
_cell.angle_gamma   90.00
#
_symmetry.space_group_name_H-M   'P 1'
#
loop_
_entity.id
_entity.type
_entity.pdbx_description
1 polymer ?
#
loop_
_entity_poly.entity_id
_entity_poly.type
_entity_poly.pdbx_seq_one_letter_code
_entity_poly.pdbx_strand_id
1 'polypeptide(L)' 'MNKNIQKPIEEYLKKNSQKVVDFSARDKKVKYNSNIKSHREIKSISGDEEAVRGYLVAKLVNELGYKKENIELEKEYD' A
#
# COMPACT_ATOMS: atom_id res chain seq x y z
N MET A 1 1.02 -22.22 -11.59
CA MET A 1 1.70 -21.58 -10.44
C MET A 1 0.64 -20.81 -9.66
N ASN A 2 0.25 -21.27 -8.47
CA ASN A 2 -0.69 -20.53 -7.60
C ASN A 2 0.05 -19.33 -6.99
N LYS A 3 0.16 -18.23 -7.74
CA LYS A 3 0.84 -17.02 -7.28
C LYS A 3 -0.15 -16.13 -6.54
N ASN A 4 -0.54 -16.49 -5.32
CA ASN A 4 -1.20 -15.52 -4.45
C ASN A 4 -0.12 -14.57 -3.90
N ILE A 5 0.17 -13.49 -4.63
CA ILE A 5 1.22 -12.52 -4.28
C ILE A 5 0.86 -11.67 -3.06
N GLN A 6 -0.42 -11.63 -2.69
CA GLN A 6 -0.93 -10.78 -1.61
C GLN A 6 -0.42 -11.23 -0.25
N LYS A 7 -0.27 -12.56 -0.04
CA LYS A 7 0.22 -13.11 1.22
C LYS A 7 1.66 -12.67 1.57
N PRO A 8 2.68 -12.88 0.71
CA PRO A 8 4.04 -12.44 1.04
C PRO A 8 4.14 -10.91 1.19
N ILE A 9 3.32 -10.15 0.44
CA ILE A 9 3.23 -8.69 0.60
C ILE A 9 2.65 -8.32 1.97
N GLU A 10 1.55 -8.95 2.37
CA GLU A 10 0.92 -8.71 3.67
C GLU A 10 1.89 -9.02 4.83
N GLU A 11 2.65 -10.11 4.72
CA GLU A 11 3.69 -10.47 5.69
C GLU A 11 4.83 -9.44 5.74
N TYR A 12 5.27 -8.93 4.58
CA TYR A 12 6.25 -7.85 4.50
C TYR A 12 5.73 -6.57 5.17
N LEU A 13 4.50 -6.15 4.85
CA LEU A 13 3.89 -4.94 5.40
C LEU A 13 3.72 -5.02 6.92
N LYS A 14 3.39 -6.20 7.46
CA LYS A 14 3.27 -6.43 8.92
C LYS A 14 4.60 -6.36 9.67
N LYS A 15 5.73 -6.68 9.01
CA LYS A 15 7.07 -6.64 9.62
C LYS A 15 7.66 -5.23 9.72
N ASN A 16 7.15 -4.29 8.94
CA ASN A 16 7.68 -2.93 8.89
C ASN A 16 7.46 -2.18 10.21
N SER A 17 8.51 -1.50 10.67
CA SER A 17 8.51 -0.72 11.92
C SER A 17 7.56 0.48 11.86
N GLN A 18 7.50 1.15 10.70
CA GLN A 18 6.54 2.22 10.44
C GLN A 18 5.33 1.66 9.69
N LYS A 19 4.15 1.74 10.33
CA LYS A 19 2.87 1.40 9.70
C LYS A 19 2.43 2.51 8.73
N VAL A 20 2.97 2.46 7.52
CA VAL A 20 2.63 3.37 6.41
C VAL A 20 1.48 2.86 5.54
N VAL A 21 1.29 1.55 5.52
CA VAL A 21 0.19 0.85 4.84
C VAL A 21 -0.35 -0.21 5.79
N ASP A 22 -1.66 -0.23 6.00
CA ASP A 22 -2.39 -1.30 6.65
C ASP A 22 -3.14 -2.09 5.59
N PHE A 23 -2.84 -3.37 5.45
CA PHE A 23 -3.31 -4.23 4.36
C PHE A 23 -3.78 -5.57 4.91
N SER A 24 -4.98 -5.98 4.51
CA SER A 24 -5.56 -7.30 4.80
C SER A 24 -6.16 -7.88 3.54
N ALA A 25 -5.51 -8.90 2.97
CA ALA A 25 -6.03 -9.62 1.82
C ALA A 25 -7.37 -10.31 2.14
N ARG A 26 -7.49 -10.83 3.38
CA ARG A 26 -8.70 -11.51 3.85
C ARG A 26 -9.90 -10.56 3.90
N ASP A 27 -9.71 -9.37 4.47
CA ASP A 27 -10.80 -8.41 4.66
C ASP A 27 -11.04 -7.55 3.42
N LYS A 28 -10.21 -7.71 2.37
CA LYS A 28 -10.15 -6.84 1.19
C LYS A 28 -10.00 -5.37 1.55
N LYS A 29 -9.24 -5.07 2.61
CA LYS A 29 -9.05 -3.72 3.15
C LYS A 29 -7.62 -3.25 2.93
N VAL A 30 -7.49 -1.99 2.54
CA VAL A 30 -6.23 -1.27 2.50
C VAL A 30 -6.45 0.12 3.07
N LYS A 31 -5.48 0.61 3.85
CA LYS A 31 -5.46 1.97 4.37
C LYS A 31 -4.04 2.52 4.34
N TYR A 32 -3.88 3.68 3.72
CA TYR A 32 -2.62 4.39 3.67
C TYR A 32 -2.51 5.38 4.83
N ASN A 33 -1.28 5.74 5.20
CA ASN A 33 -1.03 6.77 6.20
C ASN A 33 -1.66 8.11 5.77
N SER A 34 -2.23 8.86 6.71
CA SER A 34 -2.92 10.13 6.44
C SER A 34 -2.05 11.21 5.81
N ASN A 35 -0.73 11.11 5.95
CA ASN A 35 0.21 12.08 5.37
C ASN A 35 0.56 11.77 3.91
N ILE A 36 0.06 10.65 3.35
CA ILE A 36 0.19 10.31 1.93
C ILE A 36 -0.98 10.95 1.18
N LYS A 37 -0.68 11.68 0.11
CA LYS A 37 -1.71 12.35 -0.68
C LYS A 37 -2.42 11.30 -1.55
N SER A 38 -3.75 11.24 -1.47
CA SER A 38 -4.59 10.37 -2.30
C SER A 38 -5.68 11.21 -2.96
N HIS A 39 -5.88 11.06 -4.26
CA HIS A 39 -6.92 11.80 -5.00
C HIS A 39 -8.26 11.07 -5.05
N ARG A 40 -8.27 9.78 -4.67
CA ARG A 40 -9.48 8.98 -4.55
C ARG A 40 -9.53 8.28 -3.20
N GLU A 41 -10.73 7.91 -2.80
CA GLU A 41 -10.94 7.15 -1.57
C GLU A 41 -10.67 5.66 -1.83
N ILE A 42 -9.46 5.21 -1.54
CA ILE A 42 -9.07 3.81 -1.68
C ILE A 42 -9.53 3.04 -0.43
N LYS A 43 -10.68 2.38 -0.54
CA LYS A 43 -11.33 1.63 0.56
C LYS A 43 -11.23 0.11 0.44
N SER A 44 -11.01 -0.40 -0.76
CA SER A 44 -11.06 -1.84 -1.03
C SER A 44 -9.96 -2.29 -1.98
N ILE A 45 -9.59 -3.56 -1.85
CA ILE A 45 -8.60 -4.20 -2.72
C ILE A 45 -9.29 -4.70 -3.99
N SER A 46 -8.94 -4.13 -5.15
CA SER A 46 -9.28 -4.66 -6.47
C SER A 46 -8.11 -5.46 -7.04
N GLY A 47 -8.10 -6.78 -6.75
CA GLY A 47 -7.05 -7.66 -7.24
C GLY A 47 -5.66 -7.37 -6.65
N ASP A 48 -4.63 -7.58 -7.45
CA ASP A 48 -3.24 -7.55 -7.00
C ASP A 48 -2.61 -6.15 -7.00
N GLU A 49 -3.25 -5.18 -7.66
CA GLU A 49 -2.75 -3.82 -7.81
C GLU A 49 -2.55 -3.12 -6.46
N GLU A 50 -3.53 -3.16 -5.57
CA GLU A 50 -3.42 -2.54 -4.24
C GLU A 50 -2.35 -3.22 -3.37
N ALA A 51 -2.14 -4.53 -3.53
CA ALA A 51 -1.06 -5.22 -2.83
C ALA A 51 0.30 -4.68 -3.29
N VAL A 52 0.51 -4.59 -4.61
CA VAL A 52 1.76 -4.09 -5.18
C VAL A 52 1.97 -2.60 -4.86
N ARG A 53 0.92 -1.77 -4.93
CA ARG A 53 0.95 -0.36 -4.53
C ARG A 53 1.37 -0.21 -3.07
N GLY A 54 0.73 -0.98 -2.18
CA GLY A 54 1.08 -1.01 -0.75
C GLY A 54 2.54 -1.39 -0.52
N TYR A 55 3.03 -2.42 -1.20
CA TYR A 55 4.44 -2.83 -1.16
C TYR A 55 5.39 -1.70 -1.57
N LEU A 56 5.13 -1.04 -2.70
CA LEU A 56 5.98 0.04 -3.22
C LEU A 56 6.02 1.24 -2.27
N VAL A 57 4.85 1.68 -1.78
CA VAL A 57 4.75 2.78 -0.80
C VAL A 57 5.55 2.46 0.46
N ALA A 58 5.40 1.25 0.98
CA ALA A 58 6.13 0.83 2.17
C ALA A 58 7.64 0.80 1.93
N LYS A 59 8.09 0.32 0.76
CA LYS A 59 9.51 0.31 0.40
C LYS A 59 10.09 1.72 0.25
N LEU A 60 9.38 2.61 -0.44
CA LEU A 60 9.78 4.01 -0.63
C LEU A 60 10.00 4.72 0.72
N VAL A 61 9.06 4.55 1.66
CA VAL A 61 9.16 5.24 2.95
C VAL A 61 10.14 4.54 3.90
N ASN A 62 10.01 3.23 4.07
CA ASN A 62 10.70 2.51 5.14
C ASN A 62 12.14 2.15 4.78
N GLU A 63 12.42 1.85 3.52
CA GLU A 63 13.76 1.42 3.07
C GLU A 63 14.52 2.54 2.38
N LEU A 64 13.83 3.33 1.55
CA LEU A 64 14.46 4.38 0.73
C LEU A 64 14.40 5.77 1.37
N GLY A 65 13.75 5.92 2.52
CA GLY A 65 13.75 7.15 3.32
C GLY A 65 12.94 8.30 2.74
N TYR A 66 12.03 8.02 1.79
CA TYR A 66 11.13 9.05 1.27
C TYR A 66 10.18 9.51 2.36
N LYS A 67 9.96 10.83 2.45
CA LYS A 67 8.94 11.37 3.36
C LYS A 67 7.55 11.03 2.83
N LYS A 68 6.64 10.69 3.76
CA LYS A 68 5.23 10.34 3.45
C LYS A 68 4.52 11.44 2.66
N GLU A 69 4.79 12.70 3.00
CA GLU A 69 4.26 13.92 2.36
C GLU A 69 4.68 14.10 0.90
N ASN A 70 5.75 13.41 0.46
CA ASN A 70 6.20 13.42 -0.94
C ASN A 70 5.59 12.27 -1.76
N ILE A 71 4.80 11.40 -1.15
CA ILE A 71 4.13 10.29 -1.84
C ILE A 71 2.72 10.73 -2.23
N GLU A 72 2.42 10.61 -3.51
CA GLU A 72 1.11 10.88 -4.10
C GLU A 72 0.61 9.60 -4.78
N LEU A 73 -0.57 9.14 -4.38
CA LEU A 73 -1.25 8.01 -5.01
C LEU A 73 -1.97 8.49 -6.28
N GLU A 74 -2.48 7.52 -7.03
CA GLU A 74 -3.11 7.73 -8.33
C GLU A 74 -4.10 8.90 -8.37
N LYS A 75 -4.00 9.66 -9.47
CA LYS A 75 -4.88 10.75 -9.83
C LYS A 75 -5.50 10.44 -11.19
N GLU A 76 -6.82 10.38 -11.24
CA GLU A 76 -7.55 10.27 -12.49
C GLU A 76 -7.59 11.65 -13.18
N TYR A 77 -7.45 11.65 -14.50
CA TYR A 77 -7.51 12.84 -15.35
C TYR A 77 -8.63 12.63 -16.38
N ASP A 78 -9.41 13.68 -16.64
CA ASP A 78 -10.47 13.71 -17.67
C ASP A 78 -9.91 13.92 -19.07
#